data_AF-A0A3D5CJA5-F1
#
_entry.id   AF-A0A3D5CJA5-F1
#
_cell.length_a   1.000
_cell.length_b   1.000
_cell.length_c   1.000
_cell.angle_alpha   90.00
_cell.angle_beta   90.00
_cell.angle_gamma   90.00
#
_symmetry.space_group_name_H-M   'P 1'
#
loop_
_entity.id
_entity.type
_entity.pdbx_description
1 polymer ?
#
loop_
_entity_poly.entity_id
_entity_poly.type
_entity_poly.pdbx_seq_one_letter_code
_entity_poly.pdbx_strand_id
1 'polypeptide(L)' 'MTQQNKLRIIRVNVHDTVGKLLASEYRVTNVPSFIFFDNQSNEIWRSLGHLDYDQVVSSTDAYNLD' A
#
# COMPACT_ATOMS: atom_id res chain seq x y z
N MET A 1 16.77 -19.38 8.71
CA MET A 1 15.64 -19.27 7.76
C MET A 1 15.57 -17.82 7.33
N THR A 2 16.05 -17.49 6.14
CA THR A 2 15.96 -16.13 5.60
C THR A 2 14.52 -15.87 5.20
N GLN A 3 13.78 -15.09 5.98
CA GLN A 3 12.51 -14.55 5.49
C GLN A 3 12.84 -13.70 4.26
N GLN A 4 12.35 -14.12 3.10
CA GLN A 4 12.40 -13.30 1.90
C GLN A 4 11.48 -12.11 2.19
N ASN A 5 12.04 -10.90 2.31
CA ASN A 5 11.29 -9.65 2.44
C ASN A 5 10.46 -9.45 1.17
N LYS A 6 9.26 -10.04 1.18
CA LYS A 6 8.32 -10.02 0.08
C LYS A 6 7.30 -8.93 0.34
N LEU A 7 7.26 -7.96 -0.55
CA LEU A 7 6.16 -7.01 -0.62
C LEU A 7 4.85 -7.77 -0.84
N ARG A 8 3.91 -7.65 0.11
CA ARG A 8 2.57 -8.21 -0.03
C ARG A 8 1.66 -7.18 -0.69
N ILE A 9 1.21 -7.50 -1.90
CA ILE A 9 0.24 -6.68 -2.63
C ILE A 9 -1.18 -7.16 -2.31
N ILE A 10 -2.03 -6.26 -1.83
CA ILE A 10 -3.46 -6.50 -1.63
C ILE A 10 -4.21 -5.63 -2.62
N ARG A 11 -4.89 -6.27 -3.57
CA ARG A 11 -5.77 -5.55 -4.51
C ARG A 11 -7.17 -5.46 -3.93
N VAL A 12 -7.66 -4.24 -3.77
CA VAL A 12 -9.01 -3.95 -3.29
C VAL A 12 -9.88 -3.48 -4.44
N ASN A 13 -11.06 -4.07 -4.60
CA ASN A 13 -12.08 -3.56 -5.50
C ASN A 13 -13.02 -2.62 -4.75
N VAL A 14 -12.89 -1.31 -4.97
CA VAL A 14 -13.68 -0.29 -4.25
C VAL A 14 -15.19 -0.34 -4.53
N HIS A 15 -15.65 -1.17 -5.47
CA HIS A 15 -17.06 -1.31 -5.79
C HIS A 15 -17.77 -2.44 -5.01
N ASP A 16 -17.01 -3.35 -4.36
CA ASP A 16 -17.61 -4.38 -3.50
C ASP A 16 -17.82 -3.89 -2.05
N THR A 17 -18.52 -4.67 -1.23
CA THR A 17 -18.88 -4.28 0.14
C THR A 17 -17.66 -3.98 1.01
N VAL A 18 -16.62 -4.82 0.96
CA VAL A 18 -15.41 -4.65 1.78
C VAL A 18 -14.60 -3.47 1.26
N GLY A 19 -14.45 -3.35 -0.06
CA GLY A 19 -13.74 -2.27 -0.70
C GLY A 19 -14.39 -0.90 -0.49
N LYS A 20 -15.72 -0.80 -0.42
CA LYS A 20 -16.41 0.44 -0.04
C LYS A 20 -16.10 0.86 1.38
N LEU A 21 -16.06 -0.09 2.32
CA LEU A 21 -15.69 0.17 3.71
C LEU A 21 -14.24 0.67 3.80
N LEU A 22 -13.31 -0.03 3.14
CA LEU A 22 -11.90 0.37 3.11
C LEU A 22 -11.68 1.72 2.40
N ALA A 23 -12.41 1.98 1.29
CA ALA A 23 -12.35 3.26 0.60
C ALA A 23 -12.82 4.41 1.49
N SER A 24 -13.85 4.20 2.31
CA SER A 24 -14.31 5.18 3.30
C SER A 24 -13.26 5.38 4.41
N GLU A 25 -12.77 4.30 5.00
CA GLU A 25 -11.78 4.33 6.09
C GLU A 25 -10.51 5.09 5.68
N TYR A 26 -9.96 4.74 4.51
CA TYR A 26 -8.74 5.36 3.98
C TYR A 26 -8.99 6.58 3.10
N ARG A 27 -10.22 7.12 3.09
CA ARG A 27 -10.63 8.33 2.36
C ARG A 27 -10.17 8.31 0.89
N VAL A 28 -10.37 7.19 0.21
CA VAL A 28 -10.06 7.03 -1.21
C VAL A 28 -11.07 7.83 -2.03
N THR A 29 -10.61 8.92 -2.65
CA THR A 29 -11.45 9.82 -3.45
C THR A 29 -11.35 9.56 -4.96
N ASN A 30 -10.26 8.96 -5.42
CA ASN A 30 -9.99 8.68 -6.83
C ASN A 30 -9.42 7.26 -7.00
N VAL A 31 -9.66 6.64 -8.15
CA VAL A 31 -9.06 5.34 -8.52
C VAL A 31 -8.22 5.45 -9.79
N PRO A 32 -7.11 4.71 -9.89
CA PRO A 32 -6.51 3.87 -8.83
C PRO A 32 -5.89 4.71 -7.70
N SER A 33 -5.85 4.16 -6.50
CA SER A 33 -5.12 4.69 -5.35
C SER A 33 -4.20 3.61 -4.81
N PHE A 34 -2.96 3.98 -4.49
CA PHE A 34 -1.95 3.11 -3.93
C PHE A 34 -1.61 3.62 -2.54
N ILE A 35 -1.62 2.73 -1.54
CA ILE A 35 -1.30 3.06 -0.15
C ILE A 35 -0.28 2.03 0.32
N PHE A 36 0.84 2.51 0.85
CA PHE A 36 1.89 1.67 1.40
C PHE A 36 1.84 1.72 2.92
N PHE A 37 1.87 0.53 3.51
CA PHE A 37 1.85 0.34 4.95
C PHE A 37 3.12 -0.35 5.39
N ASP A 38 3.61 0.00 6.58
CA ASP A 38 4.59 -0.81 7.26
C ASP A 38 3.96 -2.06 7.90
N ASN A 39 4.82 -2.87 8.51
CA ASN A 39 4.47 -4.09 9.26
C ASN A 39 3.66 -3.83 10.54
N GLN A 40 3.50 -2.58 10.96
CA GLN A 40 2.67 -2.16 12.10
C GLN A 40 1.34 -1.54 11.64
N SER A 41 1.04 -1.59 10.34
CA SER A 41 -0.14 -1.00 9.70
C SER A 41 -0.18 0.53 9.70
N ASN A 42 0.97 1.20 9.85
CA ASN A 42 1.04 2.64 9.66
C ASN A 42 1.07 2.97 8.17
N GLU A 43 0.24 3.92 7.72
CA GLU A 43 0.32 4.47 6.37
C GLU A 43 1.60 5.32 6.26
N ILE A 44 2.49 4.94 5.35
CA ILE A 44 3.78 5.63 5.15
C ILE A 44 3.68 6.63 4.01
N TRP A 45 3.03 6.22 2.92
CA TRP A 45 2.72 7.08 1.79
C TRP A 45 1.51 6.57 1.02
N ARG A 46 0.95 7.47 0.21
CA ARG A 46 -0.02 7.13 -0.82
C ARG A 46 0.27 7.85 -2.12
N SER A 47 -0.16 7.24 -3.22
CA SER A 47 -0.13 7.83 -4.55
C SER A 47 -1.47 7.66 -5.25
N LEU A 48 -1.89 8.69 -6.00
CA LEU A 48 -3.17 8.74 -6.70
C LEU A 48 -2.94 8.65 -8.22
N GLY A 49 -3.70 7.79 -8.90
CA GLY A 49 -3.69 7.64 -10.35
C GLY A 49 -2.49 6.87 -10.93
N HIS A 50 -1.30 7.04 -10.34
CA HIS A 50 -0.06 6.40 -10.78
C HIS A 50 0.74 5.85 -9.60
N LEU A 51 1.61 4.87 -9.85
CA LEU A 51 2.50 4.29 -8.86
C LEU A 51 3.95 4.57 -9.28
N ASP A 52 4.69 5.26 -8.43
CA ASP A 52 6.12 5.53 -8.65
C ASP A 52 6.94 4.29 -8.29
N TYR A 53 7.67 3.76 -9.28
CA TYR A 53 8.51 2.58 -9.12
C TYR A 53 9.67 2.80 -8.13
N ASP A 54 10.35 3.95 -8.22
CA ASP A 54 11.50 4.25 -7.39
C ASP A 54 11.08 4.46 -5.94
N GLN A 55 9.88 5.04 -5.72
CA GLN A 55 9.28 5.13 -4.40
C GLN A 55 8.98 3.74 -3.80
N VAL A 56 8.45 2.82 -4.61
CA VAL A 56 8.19 1.44 -4.15
C VAL A 56 9.48 0.74 -3.75
N VAL A 57 10.52 0.78 -4.59
CA VAL A 57 11.82 0.14 -4.32
C VAL A 57 12.47 0.73 -3.07
N SER A 58 12.53 2.06 -2.98
CA SER A 58 13.13 2.75 -1.84
C SER A 58 12.41 2.40 -0.53
N SER A 59 11.09 2.24 -0.59
CA SER A 59 10.27 1.86 0.56
C SER A 59 10.42 0.40 0.95
N THR A 60 10.78 -0.48 0.02
CA THR A 60 11.14 -1.85 0.38
C THR A 60 12.54 -1.96 0.96
N ASP A 61 13.48 -1.08 0.58
CA ASP A 61 14.87 -1.13 1.05
C ASP A 61 15.07 -0.43 2.40
N ALA A 62 14.41 0.71 2.63
CA ALA A 62 14.50 1.46 3.89
C ALA A 62 13.94 0.69 5.09
N TYR A 63 12.93 -0.15 4.87
CA TYR A 63 12.35 -1.02 5.91
C TYR A 63 13.14 -2.31 6.14
N ASN A 64 14.27 -2.51 5.45
CA ASN A 64 15.17 -3.64 5.65
C ASN A 64 16.35 -3.33 6.59
N LEU A 65 16.40 -2.12 7.16
CA LEU A 65 17.48 -1.66 8.02
C LEU A 65 17.29 -1.97 9.52
N ASP A 66 16.20 -2.68 9.87
CA ASP A 66 15.89 -3.13 11.24
C ASP A 66 16.06 -4.64 11.44
#